data_AF-A0A1G3VYH6-F1
#
_entry.id   AF-A0A1G3VYH6-F1
#
_cell.length_a   1.000
_cell.length_b   1.000
_cell.length_c   1.000
_cell.angle_alpha   90.00
_cell.angle_beta   90.00
_cell.angle_gamma   90.00
#
_symmetry.space_group_name_H-M   'P 1'
#
loop_
_entity.id
_entity.type
_entity.pdbx_description
1 polymer ?
#
loop_
_entity_poly.entity_id
_entity_poly.type
_entity_poly.pdbx_seq_one_letter_code
_entity_poly.pdbx_strand_id
1 'polypeptide(L)' 'MKYISRAENVQTGDVVLSSGMAGVFPKGLLLGFVTGTSGTEGGLFQKIDVASAVDFGKLEEVLIPIPDAGPQP' A
#
# COMPACT_ATOMS: atom_id res chain seq x y z
N MET A 1 0.77 -5.00 5.56
CA MET A 1 0.28 -5.53 4.26
C MET A 1 0.62 -7.01 4.11
N LYS A 2 -0.11 -7.75 3.27
CA LYS A 2 -0.03 -9.22 3.12
C LYS A 2 0.18 -9.60 1.65
N TYR A 3 0.62 -10.84 1.41
CA TYR A 3 0.77 -11.46 0.09
C TYR A 3 1.88 -10.88 -0.80
N ILE A 4 2.94 -10.34 -0.20
CA ILE A 4 4.12 -9.92 -0.93
C ILE A 4 4.91 -11.17 -1.30
N SER A 5 5.27 -11.34 -2.58
CA SER A 5 6.12 -12.46 -3.00
C SER A 5 7.45 -12.41 -2.26
N ARG A 6 7.94 -13.58 -1.81
CA ARG A 6 9.25 -13.67 -1.15
C ARG A 6 10.42 -13.40 -2.10
N ALA A 7 10.19 -13.43 -3.41
CA ALA A 7 11.18 -13.04 -4.41
C ALA A 7 11.40 -11.52 -4.49
N GLU A 8 10.45 -10.72 -3.97
CA GLU A 8 10.56 -9.26 -3.96
C GLU A 8 11.53 -8.81 -2.85
N ASN A 9 12.47 -7.96 -3.22
CA ASN A 9 13.39 -7.35 -2.27
C ASN A 9 12.75 -6.10 -1.66
N VAL A 10 12.14 -6.26 -0.49
CA VAL A 10 11.53 -5.15 0.27
C VAL A 10 12.39 -4.79 1.48
N GLN A 11 12.68 -3.51 1.64
CA GLN A 11 13.55 -2.96 2.66
C GLN A 11 12.80 -1.98 3.57
N THR A 12 13.31 -1.81 4.79
CA THR A 12 12.80 -0.77 5.69
C THR A 12 13.11 0.60 5.10
N GLY A 13 12.12 1.50 5.10
CA GLY A 13 12.19 2.80 4.45
C GLY A 13 11.58 2.83 3.05
N ASP A 14 11.26 1.68 2.46
CA ASP A 14 10.62 1.64 1.14
C ASP A 14 9.27 2.36 1.13
N VAL A 15 9.00 3.08 0.04
CA VAL A 15 7.76 3.82 -0.16
C VAL A 15 6.66 2.90 -0.63
N VAL A 16 5.49 3.03 -0.03
CA VAL A 16 4.30 2.26 -0.40
C VAL A 16 3.30 3.15 -1.12
N LEU A 17 3.01 2.82 -2.38
CA LEU A 17 2.09 3.56 -3.25
C LEU A 17 0.87 2.71 -3.65
N SER A 18 -0.27 3.34 -3.92
CA SER A 18 -1.42 2.67 -4.55
C SER A 18 -1.08 2.22 -5.98
N SER A 19 -1.49 1.00 -6.35
CA SER A 19 -1.25 0.46 -7.70
C SER A 19 -2.29 0.90 -8.73
N GLY A 20 -3.51 1.24 -8.28
CA GLY A 20 -4.66 1.54 -9.13
C GLY A 20 -5.37 0.32 -9.73
N MET A 21 -4.90 -0.90 -9.46
CA MET A 21 -5.41 -2.11 -10.14
C MET A 21 -6.86 -2.48 -9.80
N ALA A 22 -7.34 -2.11 -8.61
CA ALA A 22 -8.70 -2.40 -8.18
C ALA A 22 -9.75 -1.41 -8.73
N GLY A 23 -9.34 -0.36 -9.45
CA GLY A 23 -10.22 0.69 -9.96
C GLY A 23 -10.83 1.61 -8.89
N VAL A 24 -10.53 1.41 -7.60
CA VAL A 24 -11.10 2.21 -6.50
C VAL A 24 -10.28 3.47 -6.20
N PHE A 25 -8.95 3.38 -6.34
CA PHE A 25 -8.03 4.48 -6.05
C PHE A 25 -7.15 4.75 -7.28
N PRO A 26 -6.81 6.02 -7.57
CA PRO A 26 -5.82 6.31 -8.59
C PRO A 26 -4.46 5.69 -8.20
N LYS A 27 -3.64 5.37 -9.19
CA LYS A 27 -2.27 4.89 -8.98
C LYS A 27 -1.39 6.03 -8.43
N GLY A 28 -0.45 5.69 -7.56
CA GLY A 28 0.61 6.60 -7.11
C GLY A 28 0.29 7.40 -5.83
N LEU A 29 -0.82 7.13 -5.15
CA LEU A 29 -1.10 7.74 -3.85
C LEU A 29 -0.15 7.18 -2.79
N LEU A 30 0.51 8.07 -2.05
CA LEU A 30 1.38 7.71 -0.94
C LEU A 30 0.56 7.16 0.23
N LEU A 31 0.87 5.93 0.63
CA LEU A 31 0.25 5.29 1.78
C LEU A 31 1.15 5.39 3.03
N GLY A 32 2.46 5.25 2.84
CA GLY A 32 3.39 5.17 3.96
C GLY A 32 4.75 4.58 3.59
N PHE A 33 5.45 4.12 4.63
CA PHE A 33 6.80 3.60 4.55
C PHE A 33 6.91 2.25 5.25
N VAL A 34 7.68 1.33 4.69
CA VAL A 34 7.93 0.02 5.30
C VAL A 34 8.74 0.19 6.57
N THR A 35 8.24 -0.38 7.67
CA THR A 35 8.92 -0.39 8.98
C THR A 35 9.51 -1.74 9.35
N GLY A 36 9.14 -2.78 8.63
CA GLY A 36 9.63 -4.13 8.88
C GLY A 36 9.01 -5.15 7.93
N THR A 37 9.61 -6.32 7.88
CA THR A 37 9.12 -7.47 7.12
C THR A 37 9.01 -8.67 8.05
N SER A 38 7.98 -9.47 7.85
CA SER A 38 7.74 -10.68 8.64
C SER A 38 7.20 -11.79 7.74
N GLY A 39 7.69 -13.01 7.94
CA GLY A 39 7.31 -14.16 7.12
C GLY A 39 7.64 -15.47 7.81
N THR A 40 6.93 -16.52 7.44
CA THR A 40 7.21 -17.87 7.93
C THR A 40 8.34 -18.48 7.10
N GLU A 41 9.31 -19.14 7.74
CA GLU A 41 10.32 -19.91 7.04
C GLU A 41 9.68 -20.96 6.12
N GLY A 42 10.13 -21.02 4.86
CA GLY A 42 9.57 -21.91 3.84
C GLY A 42 8.27 -21.41 3.16
N GLY A 43 7.73 -20.26 3.57
CA GLY A 43 6.53 -19.67 2.95
C GLY A 43 6.81 -19.02 1.58
N LEU A 44 5.78 -19.03 0.70
CA LEU A 44 5.80 -18.35 -0.61
C LEU A 44 5.65 -16.83 -0.50
N PHE A 45 5.05 -16.36 0.60
CA PHE A 45 4.71 -14.96 0.81
C PHE A 45 5.31 -14.42 2.10
N GLN A 46 5.63 -13.14 2.08
CA GLN A 46 5.98 -12.33 3.23
C GLN A 46 4.91 -11.24 3.47
N LYS A 47 4.91 -10.72 4.69
CA LYS A 47 4.15 -9.55 5.13
C LYS A 47 5.13 -8.41 5.37
N ILE A 48 4.62 -7.20 5.26
CA ILE A 48 5.36 -5.99 5.57
C ILE A 48 4.53 -5.13 6.52
N ASP A 49 5.19 -4.51 7.49
CA ASP A 49 4.60 -3.51 8.35
C ASP A 49 4.84 -2.13 7.73
N VAL A 50 3.81 -1.28 7.76
CA VAL A 50 3.82 0.02 7.07
C VAL A 50 3.38 1.09 8.06
N ALA A 51 4.23 2.07 8.31
CA ALA A 51 3.85 3.30 9.00
C ALA A 51 3.15 4.23 8.01
N SER A 52 1.96 4.70 8.37
CA SER A 52 1.22 5.63 7.51
C SER A 52 1.99 6.95 7.34
N ALA A 53 1.96 7.49 6.13
CA ALA A 53 2.48 8.84 5.87
C ALA A 53 1.58 9.96 6.43
N VAL A 54 0.36 9.61 6.89
CA VAL A 54 -0.64 10.57 7.37
C VAL A 54 -0.68 10.54 8.90
N ASP A 55 -0.50 11.71 9.52
CA ASP A 55 -0.80 11.92 10.93
C ASP A 55 -2.31 12.18 11.09
N PHE A 56 -3.06 11.12 11.39
CA PHE A 56 -4.52 11.19 11.58
C PHE A 56 -4.95 12.08 12.76
N GLY A 57 -4.02 12.47 13.65
CA GLY A 57 -4.31 13.41 14.73
C GLY A 57 -4.34 14.88 14.31
N LYS A 58 -3.96 15.19 13.06
CA LYS A 58 -3.84 16.56 12.52
C LYS A 58 -4.50 16.70 11.15
N LEU A 59 -5.60 16.01 10.93
CA LEU A 59 -6.38 16.12 9.69
C LEU A 59 -7.14 17.45 9.65
N GLU A 60 -7.00 18.17 8.54
CA GLU A 60 -7.79 19.36 8.23
C GLU A 60 -8.77 19.09 7.08
N GLU A 61 -8.25 18.49 5.99
CA GLU A 61 -9.02 18.22 4.79
C GLU A 61 -8.89 16.75 4.36
N VAL A 62 -9.95 16.23 3.74
CA VAL A 62 -10.00 14.87 3.20
C VAL A 62 -10.56 14.93 1.79
N LEU A 63 -9.87 14.25 0.86
CA LEU A 63 -10.34 14.04 -0.50
C LEU A 63 -10.93 12.63 -0.62
N ILE A 64 -12.17 12.54 -1.09
CA ILE A 64 -12.79 11.27 -1.49
C ILE A 64 -12.65 11.15 -3.01
N PRO A 65 -11.73 10.31 -3.52
CA PRO A 65 -11.61 10.13 -4.96
C PRO A 65 -12.88 9.45 -5.49
N ILE A 66 -13.45 10.01 -6.54
CA ILE A 66 -14.51 9.35 -7.30
C ILE A 66 -13.79 8.43 -8.29
N PRO A 67 -14.05 7.10 -8.27
CA PRO A 67 -13.50 6.19 -9.25
C PRO A 67 -13.76 6.70 -10.66
N ASP A 68 -12.78 6.62 -11.55
CA ASP A 68 -13.04 6.77 -12.97
C ASP A 68 -13.99 5.65 -13.38
N ALA A 69 -15.25 5.98 -13.61
CA ALA A 69 -16.23 5.08 -14.20
C ALA A 69 -15.86 4.89 -15.67
N GLY A 70 -14.80 4.13 -15.95
CA GLY A 70 -14.63 3.48 -17.25
C GLY A 70 -15.88 2.64 -17.53
N PRO A 71 -16.32 2.51 -18.79
CA PRO A 71 -17.57 1.81 -19.12
C PRO A 71 -17.57 0.43 -18.48
N GLN A 72 -18.58 0.15 -17.65
CA GLN A 72 -18.80 -1.19 -17.11
C GLN A 72 -19.19 -2.12 -18.27
N PRO A 73 -18.52 -3.28 -18.42
CA PRO A 73 -18.89 -4.28 -19.42
C PRO A 73 -20.26 -4.89 -19.14
#